data_AF-A0AAW2SQH5-F1
#
_entry.id   AF-A0AAW2SQH5-F1
#
_cell.length_a   1.000
_cell.length_b   1.000
_cell.length_c   1.000
_cell.angle_alpha   90.00
_cell.angle_beta   90.00
_cell.angle_gamma   90.00
#
_symmetry.space_group_name_H-M   'P 1'
#
loop_
_entity.id
_entity.type
_entity.pdbx_description
1 polymer ?
#
loop_
_entity_poly.entity_id
_entity_poly.type
_entity_poly.pdbx_seq_one_letter_code
_entity_poly.pdbx_strand_id
1 'polypeptide(L)'
;MAKSIRILLAKAAWYDYEIWQMDVKTAFLNRFVEEEIYMDQPEGFTTIEEEQKVCRRQRSIYGLKQASRSWNPHFDEVIRGYDFIKNEHDRCVNKKISGSSVAYLVLYVDDILLIENDVKVLGNIKNGCPLSFP
;
A
#
# COMPACT_ATOMS: atom_id res chain seq x y z
N MET A 1 -11.24 5.39 8.14
CA MET A 1 -10.83 5.69 6.75
C MET A 1 -11.41 7.00 6.20
N ALA A 2 -12.64 7.08 5.67
CA ALA A 2 -13.14 8.32 5.03
C ALA A 2 -13.16 9.56 5.96
N LYS A 3 -13.46 9.37 7.25
CA LYS A 3 -13.39 10.45 8.26
C LYS A 3 -11.96 10.95 8.46
N SER A 4 -11.01 10.04 8.63
CA SER A 4 -9.60 10.36 8.87
C SER A 4 -8.95 11.07 7.68
N ILE A 5 -9.26 10.63 6.45
CA ILE A 5 -8.82 11.33 5.24
C ILE A 5 -9.34 12.77 5.25
N ARG A 6 -10.65 12.99 5.47
CA ARG A 6 -11.22 14.35 5.52
C ARG A 6 -10.59 15.22 6.60
N ILE A 7 -10.33 14.67 7.79
CA ILE A 7 -9.66 15.38 8.88
C ILE A 7 -8.24 15.77 8.50
N LEU A 8 -7.49 14.85 7.88
CA LEU A 8 -6.12 15.11 7.46
C LEU A 8 -6.05 16.11 6.30
N LEU A 9 -6.99 16.05 5.34
CA LEU A 9 -7.11 17.05 4.28
C LEU A 9 -7.46 18.43 4.84
N ALA A 10 -8.39 18.51 5.80
CA ALA A 10 -8.73 19.76 6.46
C ALA A 10 -7.53 20.32 7.26
N LYS A 11 -6.77 19.45 7.92
CA LYS A 11 -5.54 19.82 8.61
C LYS A 11 -4.49 20.35 7.63
N ALA A 12 -4.32 19.67 6.50
CA ALA A 12 -3.38 20.08 5.48
C ALA A 12 -3.72 21.46 4.91
N ALA A 13 -5.01 21.70 4.60
CA ALA A 13 -5.48 23.01 4.14
C ALA A 13 -5.31 24.12 5.19
N TRP A 14 -5.48 23.81 6.48
CA TRP A 14 -5.36 24.79 7.56
C TRP A 14 -3.91 25.18 7.86
N TYR A 15 -2.99 24.21 7.85
CA TYR A 15 -1.58 24.42 8.20
C TYR A 15 -0.67 24.56 6.98
N ASP A 16 -1.22 24.62 5.77
CA ASP A 16 -0.48 24.70 4.51
C ASP A 16 0.52 23.53 4.34
N TYR A 17 0.02 22.31 4.53
CA TYR A 17 0.82 21.09 4.32
C TYR A 17 0.72 20.63 2.87
N GLU A 18 1.82 20.10 2.36
CA GLU A 18 1.88 19.49 1.04
C GLU A 18 1.19 18.13 1.05
N ILE A 19 0.50 17.81 -0.05
CA ILE A 19 -0.24 16.57 -0.22
C ILE A 19 0.21 15.89 -1.51
N TRP A 20 0.64 14.63 -1.38
CA TRP A 20 1.08 13.79 -2.48
C TRP A 20 0.23 12.54 -2.55
N GLN A 21 -0.32 12.26 -3.73
CA GLN A 21 -0.93 10.97 -4.02
C GLN A 21 0.09 10.11 -4.77
N MET A 22 0.20 8.84 -4.36
CA MET A 22 1.04 7.85 -5.01
C MET A 22 0.20 6.58 -5.25
N ASP A 23 0.37 5.95 -6.40
CA ASP A 23 -0.20 4.63 -6.71
C ASP A 23 0.89 3.58 -6.55
N VAL A 24 0.62 2.51 -5.81
CA VAL A 24 1.58 1.41 -5.69
C VAL A 24 1.43 0.48 -6.88
N LYS A 25 2.42 0.50 -7.77
CA LYS A 25 2.46 -0.47 -8.86
C LYS A 25 2.52 -1.88 -8.30
N THR A 26 1.61 -2.72 -8.76
CA THR A 26 1.61 -4.16 -8.45
C THR A 26 1.51 -4.49 -6.95
N ALA A 27 0.81 -3.67 -6.16
CA ALA A 27 0.66 -3.82 -4.70
C ALA A 27 0.43 -5.26 -4.24
N PHE A 28 -0.50 -5.98 -4.88
CA PHE A 28 -0.85 -7.35 -4.52
C PHE A 28 0.16 -8.42 -4.98
N LEU A 29 0.99 -8.12 -5.98
CA LEU A 29 2.04 -9.04 -6.45
C LEU A 29 3.31 -8.99 -5.59
N ASN A 30 3.39 -8.07 -4.64
CA ASN A 30 4.54 -7.94 -3.73
C ASN A 30 4.60 -9.02 -2.65
N ARG A 31 3.55 -9.84 -2.48
CA ARG A 31 3.54 -10.92 -1.48
C ARG A 31 3.03 -12.25 -2.03
N PHE A 32 3.63 -13.33 -1.53
CA PHE A 32 3.14 -14.68 -1.77
C PHE A 32 1.81 -14.92 -1.06
N VAL A 33 0.93 -15.69 -1.68
CA VAL A 33 -0.30 -16.17 -1.01
C VAL A 33 0.11 -17.29 -0.06
N GLU A 34 -0.28 -17.19 1.21
CA GLU A 34 -0.03 -18.25 2.20
C GLU A 34 -1.00 -19.41 2.01
N GLU A 35 -2.23 -19.13 1.57
CA GLU A 35 -3.23 -20.12 1.24
C GLU A 35 -3.00 -20.74 -0.15
N GLU A 36 -3.34 -22.03 -0.28
CA GLU A 36 -3.41 -22.67 -1.59
C GLU A 36 -4.67 -22.23 -2.33
N ILE A 37 -4.48 -21.37 -3.34
CA ILE A 37 -5.55 -20.93 -4.24
C ILE A 37 -5.27 -21.48 -5.62
N TYR A 38 -6.25 -22.18 -6.17
CA TYR A 38 -6.25 -22.67 -7.54
C TYR A 38 -7.23 -21.84 -8.38
N MET A 39 -6.95 -21.71 -9.67
CA MET A 39 -7.86 -21.13 -10.63
C MET A 39 -7.75 -21.83 -11.97
N ASP A 40 -8.77 -21.63 -12.79
CA ASP A 40 -8.76 -22.09 -14.17
C ASP A 40 -7.57 -21.48 -14.93
N GLN A 41 -7.10 -22.24 -15.91
CA GLN A 41 -6.04 -21.77 -16.79
C GLN A 41 -6.51 -20.54 -17.55
N PRO A 42 -5.69 -19.49 -17.66
CA PRO A 42 -6.04 -18.34 -18.46
C PRO A 42 -6.15 -18.73 -19.93
N GLU A 43 -6.96 -17.98 -20.67
CA GLU A 43 -7.11 -18.18 -22.11
C GLU A 43 -5.74 -18.12 -22.80
N GLY A 44 -5.46 -19.11 -23.66
CA GLY A 44 -4.18 -19.25 -24.36
C GLY A 44 -3.08 -20.01 -23.61
N PHE A 45 -3.30 -20.44 -22.36
CA PHE A 45 -2.38 -21.35 -21.65
C PHE A 45 -2.72 -22.83 -21.79
N THR A 46 -3.95 -23.14 -22.18
CA THR A 46 -4.44 -24.51 -22.26
C THR A 46 -3.94 -25.19 -23.55
N THR A 47 -3.31 -26.36 -23.42
CA THR A 47 -3.04 -27.28 -24.53
C THR A 47 -4.00 -28.47 -24.47
N ILE A 48 -4.26 -29.15 -25.60
CA ILE A 48 -5.21 -30.29 -25.68
C ILE A 48 -4.90 -31.38 -24.63
N GLU A 49 -3.61 -31.58 -24.34
CA GLU A 49 -3.15 -32.59 -23.38
C GLU A 49 -3.25 -32.14 -21.91
N GLU A 50 -3.50 -30.85 -21.67
CA GLU A 50 -3.44 -30.22 -20.34
C GLU A 50 -4.74 -29.50 -19.95
N GLU A 51 -5.84 -29.75 -20.66
CA GLU A 51 -7.14 -29.08 -20.46
C GLU A 51 -7.67 -29.19 -19.02
N GLN A 52 -7.33 -30.27 -18.31
CA GLN A 52 -7.79 -30.53 -16.94
C GLN A 52 -6.84 -29.96 -15.87
N LYS A 53 -5.74 -29.31 -16.26
CA LYS A 53 -4.83 -28.68 -15.28
C LYS A 53 -5.44 -27.38 -14.75
N VAL A 54 -5.01 -27.01 -13.55
CA VAL A 54 -5.35 -25.76 -12.88
C VAL A 54 -4.08 -25.01 -12.49
N CYS A 55 -4.16 -23.69 -12.45
CA CYS A 55 -3.05 -22.86 -12.03
C CYS A 55 -3.06 -22.68 -10.51
N ARG A 56 -1.98 -23.07 -9.83
CA ARG A 56 -1.76 -22.71 -8.43
C ARG A 56 -1.18 -21.31 -8.33
N ARG A 57 -1.87 -20.40 -7.64
CA ARG A 57 -1.42 -19.02 -7.44
C ARG A 57 -0.33 -18.97 -6.38
N GLN A 58 0.83 -18.43 -6.77
CA GLN A 58 1.92 -18.15 -5.84
C GLN A 58 1.82 -16.75 -5.24
N ARG A 59 1.27 -15.77 -5.97
CA ARG A 59 1.17 -14.36 -5.56
C ARG A 59 -0.26 -13.86 -5.62
N SER A 60 -0.60 -12.88 -4.77
CA SER A 60 -1.94 -12.31 -4.75
C SER A 60 -2.20 -11.46 -6.00
N ILE A 61 -3.43 -11.45 -6.48
CA ILE A 61 -3.89 -10.63 -7.59
C ILE A 61 -5.11 -9.82 -7.17
N TYR A 62 -5.43 -8.79 -7.95
CA TYR A 62 -6.65 -8.00 -7.73
C TYR A 62 -7.89 -8.91 -7.72
N GLY A 63 -8.85 -8.61 -6.84
CA GLY A 63 -10.09 -9.37 -6.70
C GLY A 63 -10.02 -10.61 -5.81
N LEU A 64 -8.83 -11.06 -5.39
CA LEU A 64 -8.73 -12.09 -4.34
C LEU A 64 -9.05 -11.48 -2.97
N LYS A 65 -9.86 -12.18 -2.16
CA LYS A 65 -10.16 -11.77 -0.77
C LYS A 65 -8.92 -11.66 0.10
N GLN A 66 -7.88 -12.43 -0.23
CA GLN A 66 -6.60 -12.50 0.45
C GLN A 66 -5.69 -11.32 0.09
N ALA A 67 -5.89 -10.69 -1.06
CA ALA A 67 -4.98 -9.68 -1.59
C ALA A 67 -4.80 -8.51 -0.61
N SER A 68 -5.91 -7.93 -0.12
CA SER A 68 -5.86 -6.85 0.87
C SER A 68 -5.36 -7.30 2.25
N ARG A 69 -5.59 -8.57 2.63
CA ARG A 69 -5.13 -9.15 3.91
C ARG A 69 -3.63 -9.34 3.95
N SER A 70 -3.02 -9.70 2.83
CA SER A 70 -1.57 -9.89 2.71
C SER A 70 -0.83 -8.58 2.48
N TRP A 71 -1.46 -7.65 1.75
CA TRP A 71 -0.89 -6.35 1.41
C TRP A 71 -0.75 -5.42 2.62
N ASN A 72 -1.82 -5.19 3.40
CA ASN A 72 -1.80 -4.23 4.50
C ASN A 72 -0.68 -4.50 5.54
N PRO A 73 -0.47 -5.74 6.03
CA PRO A 73 0.62 -6.01 6.97
C PRO A 73 2.01 -5.85 6.35
N HIS A 74 2.18 -6.20 5.07
CA HIS A 74 3.44 -6.01 4.37
C HIS A 74 3.77 -4.52 4.21
N PHE A 75 2.76 -3.74 3.82
CA PHE A 75 2.88 -2.29 3.77
C PHE A 75 3.31 -1.71 5.12
N ASP A 76 2.65 -2.13 6.21
CA ASP A 76 2.96 -1.70 7.57
C ASP A 76 4.41 -2.00 7.98
N GLU A 77 4.92 -3.18 7.61
CA GLU A 77 6.29 -3.59 7.87
C GLU A 77 7.29 -2.69 7.14
N VAL A 78 7.04 -2.44 5.85
CA VAL A 78 7.89 -1.58 5.02
C VAL A 78 7.95 -0.17 5.60
N ILE A 79 6.81 0.47 5.88
CA ILE A 79 6.81 1.85 6.37
C ILE A 79 7.34 1.99 7.80
N ARG A 80 7.22 0.94 8.63
CA ARG A 80 7.82 0.93 9.98
C ARG A 80 9.34 1.02 9.89
N GLY A 81 9.95 0.46 8.84
CA GLY A 81 11.37 0.65 8.52
C GLY A 81 11.77 2.10 8.22
N TYR A 82 10.81 2.97 7.90
CA TYR A 82 11.02 4.41 7.72
C TYR A 82 10.52 5.23 8.93
N ASP A 83 10.46 4.64 10.13
CA ASP A 83 10.05 5.26 11.40
C ASP A 83 8.59 5.77 11.41
N PHE A 84 7.73 5.26 10.53
CA PHE A 84 6.30 5.53 10.64
C PHE A 84 5.69 4.71 11.77
N ILE A 85 4.91 5.38 12.60
CA ILE A 85 4.16 4.78 13.70
C ILE A 85 2.69 4.70 13.29
N LYS A 86 2.12 3.50 13.36
CA LYS A 86 0.71 3.27 13.07
C LYS A 86 -0.18 3.96 14.11
N ASN A 87 -1.23 4.62 13.63
CA ASN A 87 -2.21 5.26 14.50
C ASN A 87 -3.09 4.21 15.21
N GLU A 88 -3.35 4.42 16.50
CA GLU A 88 -4.11 3.49 17.34
C GLU A 88 -5.62 3.44 16.99
N HIS A 89 -6.17 4.56 16.52
CA HIS A 89 -7.60 4.70 16.26
C HIS A 89 -7.97 4.44 14.79
N ASP A 90 -7.06 4.70 13.85
CA ASP A 90 -7.23 4.35 12.44
C ASP A 90 -6.00 3.66 11.88
N ARG A 91 -6.10 2.33 11.73
CA ARG A 91 -5.02 1.47 11.24
C ARG A 91 -4.55 1.77 9.81
N CYS A 92 -5.26 2.62 9.07
CA CYS A 92 -4.89 3.03 7.72
C CYS A 92 -4.05 4.31 7.71
N VAL A 93 -3.89 4.95 8.88
CA VAL A 93 -3.10 6.18 9.06
C VAL A 93 -1.83 5.85 9.82
N ASN A 94 -0.71 6.31 9.30
CA ASN A 94 0.60 6.23 9.92
C ASN A 94 1.17 7.63 10.06
N LYS A 95 1.91 7.87 11.13
CA LYS A 95 2.47 9.19 11.45
C LYS A 95 3.96 9.07 11.71
N LYS A 96 4.73 10.00 11.16
CA LYS A 96 6.13 10.22 11.51
C LYS A 96 6.29 11.64 12.07
N ILE A 97 7.08 11.77 13.13
CA ILE A 97 7.46 13.07 13.69
C ILE A 97 8.98 13.07 13.79
N SER A 98 9.62 14.11 13.26
CA SER A 98 11.06 14.32 13.36
C SER A 98 11.32 15.79 13.64
N GLY A 99 11.55 16.13 14.92
CA GLY A 99 11.67 17.52 15.35
C GLY A 99 10.38 18.32 15.07
N SER A 100 10.50 19.37 14.27
CA SER A 100 9.38 20.20 13.79
C SER A 100 8.64 19.59 12.60
N SER A 101 9.19 18.55 11.96
CA SER A 101 8.62 17.95 10.76
C SER A 101 7.63 16.85 11.13
N VAL A 102 6.45 16.87 10.52
CA VAL A 102 5.38 15.90 10.67
C VAL A 102 4.95 15.40 9.30
N ALA A 103 4.86 14.08 9.17
CA ALA A 103 4.33 13.42 7.99
C ALA A 103 3.23 12.46 8.39
N TYR A 104 2.16 12.43 7.61
CA TYR A 104 1.06 11.49 7.70
C TYR A 104 1.02 10.69 6.42
N LEU A 105 1.02 9.38 6.55
CA LEU A 105 0.87 8.47 5.42
C LEU A 105 -0.45 7.72 5.60
N VAL A 106 -1.31 7.76 4.60
CA VAL A 106 -2.61 7.09 4.58
C VAL A 106 -2.63 6.08 3.46
N LEU A 107 -2.93 4.82 3.78
CA LEU A 107 -3.13 3.76 2.79
C LEU A 107 -4.63 3.58 2.52
N TYR A 108 -5.04 3.67 1.26
CA TYR A 108 -6.37 3.33 0.77
C TYR A 108 -6.26 2.28 -0.33
N VAL A 109 -6.35 1.00 0.04
CA VAL A 109 -6.15 -0.12 -0.89
C VAL A 109 -4.76 -0.02 -1.54
N ASP A 110 -4.66 0.46 -2.77
CA ASP A 110 -3.40 0.61 -3.53
C ASP A 110 -2.93 2.07 -3.62
N ASP A 111 -3.80 3.02 -3.28
CA ASP A 111 -3.50 4.44 -3.21
C ASP A 111 -2.84 4.80 -1.88
N ILE A 112 -1.82 5.66 -1.94
CA ILE A 112 -1.18 6.25 -0.79
C ILE A 112 -1.33 7.76 -0.85
N LEU A 113 -1.79 8.35 0.25
CA LEU A 113 -1.75 9.79 0.48
C LEU A 113 -0.66 10.11 1.50
N LEU A 114 0.33 10.90 1.11
CA LEU A 114 1.36 11.43 1.98
C LEU A 114 1.09 12.93 2.20
N ILE A 115 1.02 13.34 3.45
CA ILE A 115 0.70 14.71 3.88
C ILE A 115 1.78 15.17 4.85
N GLU A 116 2.49 16.25 4.55
CA GLU A 116 3.59 16.72 5.41
C GLU A 116 3.82 18.22 5.38
N ASN A 117 4.58 18.70 6.35
CA ASN A 117 4.92 20.12 6.49
C ASN A 117 6.37 20.46 6.10
N ASP A 118 7.17 19.49 5.65
CA ASP A 118 8.58 19.69 5.26
C ASP A 118 8.95 18.82 4.06
N VAL A 119 9.03 19.45 2.89
CA VAL A 119 9.26 18.82 1.59
C VAL A 119 10.57 18.01 1.50
N LYS A 120 11.52 18.23 2.42
CA LYS A 120 12.80 17.50 2.40
C LYS A 120 12.67 16.05 2.86
N VAL A 121 11.63 15.71 3.64
CA VAL A 121 11.40 14.35 4.13
C VAL A 121 10.92 13.42 3.00
N LEU A 122 10.15 13.96 2.04
CA LEU A 122 9.70 13.28 0.82
C LEU A 122 10.79 12.64 -0.03
N GLY A 123 11.88 13.36 -0.28
CA GLY A 123 12.93 12.86 -1.17
C GLY A 123 13.53 11.55 -0.69
N ASN A 124 13.61 11.37 0.63
CA ASN A 124 14.15 10.16 1.24
C ASN A 124 13.14 9.00 1.24
N ILE A 125 11.85 9.29 1.40
CA ILE A 125 10.79 8.26 1.35
C ILE A 125 10.58 7.80 -0.08
N LYS A 126 10.50 8.71 -1.04
CA LYS A 126 10.26 8.40 -2.46
C LYS A 126 11.41 7.62 -3.09
N ASN A 127 12.65 7.98 -2.78
CA ASN A 127 13.84 7.29 -3.31
C ASN A 127 14.21 6.03 -2.53
N GLY A 128 13.80 5.96 -1.25
CA GLY A 128 14.15 4.85 -0.37
C GLY A 128 13.15 3.71 -0.41
N CYS A 129 11.87 3.97 -0.70
CA CYS A 129 10.80 2.97 -0.58
C CYS A 129 10.83 1.95 -1.73
N PRO A 130 10.91 0.64 -1.45
CA PRO A 130 10.90 -0.41 -2.47
C PRO A 130 9.54 -0.58 -3.17
N LEU A 131 8.49 0.07 -2.65
CA LEU A 131 7.20 0.13 -3.30
C LEU A 131 7.36 1.01 -4.54
N SER A 132 7.32 0.37 -5.71
CA SER A 132 7.59 1.05 -6.98
C SER A 132 6.49 2.07 -7.25
N PHE A 133 6.78 3.32 -6.94
CA PHE A 133 5.90 4.45 -7.22
C PHE A 133 6.18 4.96 -8.65
N PRO A 134 5.15 5.33 -9.44
CA PRO A 134 5.35 6.02 -10.70
C PRO A 134 6.07 7.37 -10.55
#